data_AF-A0A6A8PZW4-F1
#
_entry.id   AF-A0A6A8PZW4-F1
#
_cell.length_a   1.000
_cell.length_b   1.000
_cell.length_c   1.000
_cell.angle_alpha   90.00
_cell.angle_beta   90.00
_cell.angle_gamma   90.00
#
_symmetry.space_group_name_H-M   'P 1'
#
loop_
_entity.id
_entity.type
_entity.pdbx_description
1 polymer ?
#
loop_
_entity_poly.entity_id
_entity_poly.type
_entity_poly.pdbx_seq_one_letter_code
_entity_poly.pdbx_strand_id
1 'polypeptide(L)'
;MDINKLSNHVNEQVNNAGSTEHAKSASKTSAADKDKNSFSDKVSLDNFSSKKSEQLFAKIELEKINRESFSKLKDYKGKLKEYEAAKSQSDEAAKDTEIGKMLNDPDVWSTIAQNIIDK
;
A
#
# COMPACT_ATOMS: atom_id res chain seq x y z
N MET A 1 -4.12 -7.39 22.68
CA MET A 1 -3.52 -8.09 21.54
C MET A 1 -2.05 -7.69 21.47
N ASP A 2 -1.12 -8.64 21.60
CA ASP A 2 0.32 -8.41 21.61
C ASP A 2 0.89 -8.34 20.19
N ILE A 3 1.46 -7.20 19.83
CA ILE A 3 2.01 -6.89 18.50
C ILE A 3 3.27 -7.73 18.20
N ASN A 4 3.92 -8.26 19.24
CA ASN A 4 5.12 -9.12 19.13
C ASN A 4 4.83 -10.52 18.58
N LYS A 5 3.55 -10.88 18.36
CA LYS A 5 3.13 -12.16 17.76
C LYS A 5 2.65 -12.05 16.31
N LEU A 6 2.87 -10.91 15.66
CA LEU A 6 2.66 -10.79 14.22
C LEU A 6 3.85 -11.44 13.49
N SER A 7 3.87 -12.77 13.48
CA SER A 7 4.63 -13.52 12.49
C SER A 7 4.03 -13.24 11.11
N ASN A 8 4.89 -13.05 10.12
CA ASN A 8 4.53 -12.81 8.71
C ASN A 8 3.70 -13.98 8.14
N HIS A 9 2.42 -14.04 8.45
CA HIS A 9 1.47 -14.90 7.78
C HIS A 9 0.86 -14.12 6.61
N VAL A 10 1.65 -13.99 5.55
CA VAL A 10 1.13 -13.72 4.21
C VAL A 10 0.49 -15.01 3.74
N ASN A 11 -0.70 -15.30 4.26
CA ASN A 11 -1.47 -16.48 3.86
C ASN A 11 -2.20 -16.16 2.56
N GLU A 12 -1.98 -17.04 1.60
CA GLU A 12 -2.57 -17.11 0.29
C GLU A 12 -4.10 -17.16 0.39
N GLN A 13 -4.79 -16.10 -0.03
CA GLN A 13 -6.14 -16.23 -0.58
C GLN A 13 -6.56 -14.92 -1.27
N VAL A 14 -6.11 -14.77 -2.51
CA VAL A 14 -6.79 -13.86 -3.44
C VAL A 14 -8.07 -14.59 -3.84
N ASN A 15 -9.19 -14.17 -3.27
CA ASN A 15 -10.50 -14.72 -3.59
C ASN A 15 -10.73 -14.64 -5.11
N ASN A 16 -10.72 -15.79 -5.78
CA ASN A 16 -11.27 -15.95 -7.12
C ASN A 16 -12.79 -15.71 -7.02
N ALA A 17 -13.19 -14.46 -7.20
CA ALA A 17 -14.58 -14.11 -7.44
C ALA A 17 -15.00 -14.73 -8.79
N GLY A 18 -15.89 -15.72 -8.72
CA GLY A 18 -16.34 -16.51 -9.85
C GLY A 18 -16.90 -15.68 -11.00
N SER A 19 -16.41 -15.92 -12.21
CA SER A 19 -17.17 -15.64 -13.42
C SER A 19 -18.02 -16.88 -13.71
N THR A 20 -19.27 -16.83 -13.27
CA THR A 20 -20.28 -17.82 -13.62
C THR A 20 -20.50 -17.83 -15.13
N GLU A 21 -20.51 -19.04 -15.67
CA GLU A 21 -20.84 -19.40 -17.03
C GLU A 21 -22.27 -18.96 -17.42
N HIS A 22 -22.48 -18.89 -18.74
CA HIS A 22 -23.75 -18.80 -19.47
C HIS A 22 -24.29 -17.41 -19.84
N ALA A 23 -24.00 -17.00 -21.08
CA ALA A 23 -25.04 -16.49 -21.98
C ALA A 23 -24.86 -17.15 -23.37
N LYS A 24 -25.70 -18.14 -23.67
CA LYS A 24 -25.86 -18.73 -25.01
C LYS A 24 -26.60 -17.74 -25.91
N SER A 25 -26.24 -17.80 -27.20
CA SER A 25 -27.12 -17.61 -28.36
C SER A 25 -27.43 -16.18 -28.84
N ALA A 26 -26.79 -15.81 -29.95
CA ALA A 26 -27.48 -15.13 -31.05
C ALA A 26 -26.84 -15.55 -32.40
N SER A 27 -27.70 -15.60 -33.41
CA SER A 27 -27.63 -16.44 -34.60
C SER A 27 -26.73 -15.91 -35.73
N LYS A 28 -26.25 -16.88 -36.53
CA LYS A 28 -25.71 -16.82 -37.89
C LYS A 28 -26.16 -15.63 -38.75
N THR A 29 -25.20 -14.99 -39.43
CA THR A 29 -25.30 -14.59 -40.84
C THR A 29 -23.93 -14.74 -41.52
N SER A 30 -23.90 -15.48 -42.62
CA SER A 30 -22.70 -15.79 -43.40
C SER A 30 -22.44 -14.77 -44.51
N ALA A 31 -21.16 -14.64 -44.85
CA ALA A 31 -20.56 -14.23 -46.13
C ALA A 31 -20.59 -12.73 -46.52
N ALA A 32 -19.41 -12.11 -46.44
CA ALA A 32 -18.96 -11.15 -47.43
C ALA A 32 -17.45 -11.34 -47.65
N ASP A 33 -17.06 -11.17 -48.91
CA ASP A 33 -15.91 -11.71 -49.61
C ASP A 33 -14.51 -11.38 -49.07
N LYS A 34 -13.62 -12.32 -49.41
CA LYS A 34 -12.17 -12.15 -49.52
C LYS A 34 -11.86 -11.00 -50.48
N ASP A 35 -11.03 -10.06 -50.05
CA ASP A 35 -9.79 -9.70 -50.76
C ASP A 35 -9.19 -8.42 -50.18
N LYS A 36 -8.02 -8.56 -49.56
CA LYS A 36 -6.78 -7.87 -49.93
C LYS A 36 -5.70 -8.18 -48.92
N ASN A 37 -4.73 -8.94 -49.41
CA ASN A 37 -3.38 -9.15 -48.92
C ASN A 37 -2.88 -8.00 -48.01
N SER A 38 -3.07 -8.15 -46.70
CA SER A 38 -2.33 -7.40 -45.70
C SER A 38 -1.36 -8.40 -45.09
N PHE A 39 -0.16 -8.49 -45.65
CA PHE A 39 1.00 -8.95 -44.90
C PHE A 39 1.32 -7.89 -43.84
N SER A 40 0.41 -7.73 -42.89
CA SER A 40 0.77 -7.15 -41.61
C SER A 40 1.32 -8.32 -40.82
N ASP A 41 2.64 -8.44 -40.78
CA ASP A 41 3.32 -9.22 -39.74
C ASP A 41 3.03 -8.53 -38.40
N LYS A 42 1.81 -8.70 -37.90
CA LYS A 42 1.41 -8.21 -36.60
C LYS A 42 1.88 -9.26 -35.61
N VAL A 43 2.98 -8.93 -34.96
CA VAL A 43 3.36 -9.58 -33.71
C VAL A 43 2.26 -9.26 -32.71
N SER A 44 1.27 -10.15 -32.58
CA SER A 44 0.24 -10.06 -31.56
C SER A 44 0.91 -10.13 -30.18
N LEU A 45 1.01 -8.97 -29.51
CA LEU A 45 1.37 -8.85 -28.10
C LEU A 45 0.21 -9.23 -27.17
N ASP A 46 -0.82 -9.92 -27.68
CA ASP A 46 -2.04 -10.28 -26.94
C ASP A 46 -1.73 -11.22 -25.75
N ASN A 47 -0.57 -11.86 -25.75
CA ASN A 47 -0.04 -12.68 -24.65
C ASN A 47 1.16 -12.05 -23.93
N PHE A 48 1.51 -10.80 -24.20
CA PHE A 48 2.60 -10.16 -23.48
C PHE A 48 2.14 -9.85 -22.06
N SER A 49 2.88 -10.43 -21.12
CA SER A 49 2.84 -10.35 -19.65
C SER A 49 2.77 -8.94 -19.03
N SER A 50 2.35 -7.91 -19.77
CA SER A 50 2.13 -6.52 -19.36
C SER A 50 1.38 -6.40 -18.03
N LYS A 51 0.29 -7.17 -17.85
CA LYS A 51 -0.46 -7.21 -16.58
C LYS A 51 0.35 -7.76 -15.41
N LYS A 52 1.17 -8.79 -15.65
CA LYS A 52 2.03 -9.40 -14.63
C LYS A 52 3.25 -8.52 -14.31
N SER A 53 3.77 -7.78 -15.29
CA SER A 53 4.83 -6.78 -15.06
C SER A 53 4.31 -5.55 -14.32
N GLU A 54 3.11 -5.09 -14.63
CA GLU A 54 2.46 -3.97 -13.93
C GLU A 54 2.10 -4.36 -12.49
N GLN A 55 1.56 -5.56 -12.29
CA GLN A 55 1.31 -6.09 -10.95
C GLN A 55 2.60 -6.25 -10.13
N LEU A 56 3.70 -6.70 -10.77
CA LEU A 56 5.00 -6.79 -10.11
C LEU A 56 5.56 -5.42 -9.74
N PHE A 57 5.43 -4.44 -10.64
CA PHE A 57 5.82 -3.05 -10.37
C PHE A 57 5.03 -2.46 -9.22
N ALA A 58 3.69 -2.59 -9.25
CA ALA A 58 2.82 -2.13 -8.18
C ALA A 58 3.18 -2.77 -6.83
N LYS A 59 3.47 -4.07 -6.80
CA LYS A 59 3.90 -4.77 -5.59
C LYS A 59 5.22 -4.21 -5.05
N ILE A 60 6.20 -4.00 -5.92
CA ILE A 60 7.52 -3.45 -5.53
C ILE A 60 7.35 -2.03 -4.97
N GLU A 61 6.55 -1.19 -5.62
CA GLU A 61 6.36 0.19 -5.18
C GLU A 61 5.60 0.26 -3.85
N LEU A 62 4.61 -0.60 -3.66
CA LEU A 62 3.89 -0.73 -2.40
C LEU A 62 4.81 -1.26 -1.28
N GLU A 63 5.69 -2.21 -1.58
CA GLU A 63 6.73 -2.66 -0.64
C GLU A 63 7.70 -1.54 -0.25
N LYS A 64 8.10 -0.67 -1.18
CA LYS A 64 8.94 0.50 -0.86
C LYS A 64 8.22 1.46 0.08
N ILE A 65 6.97 1.82 -0.23
CA ILE A 65 6.14 2.69 0.61
C ILE A 65 5.98 2.10 2.02
N ASN A 66 5.74 0.79 2.10
CA ASN A 66 5.64 0.09 3.39
C ASN A 66 6.95 0.13 4.16
N ARG A 67 8.10 -0.07 3.48
CA ARG A 67 9.42 -0.02 4.12
C ARG A 67 9.73 1.37 4.66
N GLU A 68 9.45 2.42 3.91
CA GLU A 68 9.65 3.80 4.36
C GLU A 68 8.76 4.13 5.57
N SER A 69 7.49 3.75 5.49
CA SER A 69 6.53 3.94 6.59
C SER A 69 6.96 3.19 7.85
N PHE A 70 7.45 1.96 7.68
CA PHE A 70 7.96 1.15 8.79
C PHE A 70 9.25 1.71 9.39
N SER A 71 10.14 2.27 8.56
CA SER A 71 11.34 2.96 9.05
C SER A 71 10.97 4.15 9.91
N LYS A 72 10.05 5.00 9.44
CA LYS A 72 9.52 6.13 10.22
C LYS A 72 8.93 5.68 11.55
N LEU A 73 8.15 4.59 11.55
CA LEU A 73 7.59 4.02 12.79
C LEU A 73 8.69 3.54 13.76
N LYS A 74 9.74 2.90 13.24
CA LYS A 74 10.89 2.45 14.04
C LYS A 74 11.63 3.65 14.65
N ASP A 75 11.83 4.71 13.89
CA ASP A 75 12.50 5.93 14.36
C ASP A 75 11.67 6.61 15.46
N TYR A 76 10.36 6.76 15.26
CA TYR A 76 9.45 7.29 16.29
C TYR A 76 9.42 6.44 17.55
N LYS A 77 9.48 5.11 17.42
CA LYS A 77 9.60 4.21 18.58
C LYS A 77 10.89 4.45 19.35
N GLY A 78 12.00 4.78 18.67
CA GLY A 78 13.25 5.19 19.32
C GLY A 78 13.08 6.47 20.14
N LYS A 79 12.51 7.51 19.52
CA LYS A 79 12.25 8.81 20.16
C LYS A 79 11.30 8.70 21.36
N LEU A 80 10.29 7.84 21.28
CA LEU A 80 9.37 7.57 22.40
C LEU A 80 10.09 6.90 23.58
N LYS A 81 10.95 5.91 23.31
CA LYS A 81 11.74 5.27 24.38
C LYS A 81 12.68 6.25 25.06
N GLU A 82 13.29 7.16 24.30
CA GLU A 82 14.13 8.22 24.84
C GLU A 82 13.31 9.13 25.76
N TYR A 83 12.13 9.57 25.33
CA TYR A 83 11.22 10.35 26.17
C TYR A 83 10.78 9.62 27.43
N GLU A 84 10.40 8.35 27.34
CA GLU A 84 10.01 7.54 28.51
C GLU A 84 11.17 7.35 29.49
N ALA A 85 12.39 7.12 28.97
CA ALA A 85 13.59 7.02 29.79
C ALA A 85 13.93 8.35 30.47
N ALA A 86 13.87 9.48 29.74
CA ALA A 86 14.13 10.81 30.27
C ALA A 86 13.07 11.23 31.30
N LYS A 87 11.79 10.93 31.05
CA LYS A 87 10.68 11.15 31.97
C LYS A 87 10.83 10.36 33.27
N SER A 88 11.44 9.18 33.21
CA SER A 88 11.75 8.40 34.41
C SER A 88 12.85 9.03 35.26
N GLN A 89 13.66 9.94 34.69
CA GLN A 89 14.70 10.68 35.42
C GLN A 89 14.17 12.01 35.98
N SER A 90 13.53 12.84 35.15
CA SER A 90 12.81 14.03 35.59
C SER A 90 11.88 14.58 34.49
N ASP A 91 10.90 15.40 34.90
CA ASP A 91 10.00 16.06 33.96
C ASP A 91 10.73 17.10 33.09
N GLU A 92 11.79 17.73 33.60
CA GLU A 92 12.64 18.65 32.84
C GLU A 92 13.44 17.92 31.76
N ALA A 93 14.01 16.76 32.09
CA ALA A 93 14.74 15.95 31.11
C ALA A 93 13.83 15.46 29.99
N ALA A 94 12.56 15.13 30.30
CA ALA A 94 11.58 14.75 29.30
C ALA A 94 11.30 15.88 28.29
N LYS A 95 11.23 17.14 28.75
CA LYS A 95 10.98 18.32 27.91
C LYS A 95 12.08 18.59 26.89
N ASP A 96 13.32 18.23 27.21
CA ASP A 96 14.46 18.48 26.33
C ASP A 96 14.59 17.46 25.19
N THR A 97 13.95 16.31 25.30
CA THR A 97 13.88 15.31 24.22
C THR A 97 13.08 15.83 23.02
N GLU A 98 13.25 15.19 21.87
CA GLU A 98 12.54 15.61 20.64
C GLU A 98 11.02 15.50 20.78
N ILE A 99 10.50 14.44 21.41
CA ILE A 99 9.06 14.29 21.71
C ILE A 99 8.61 15.33 22.74
N GLY A 100 9.42 15.62 23.77
CA GLY A 100 9.11 16.66 24.74
C GLY A 100 8.95 18.04 24.10
N LYS A 101 9.83 18.36 23.14
CA LYS A 101 9.73 19.60 22.35
C LYS A 101 8.46 19.64 21.50
N MET A 102 8.14 18.54 20.81
CA MET A 102 6.90 18.44 20.02
C MET A 102 5.64 18.55 20.89
N LEU A 103 5.64 17.99 22.10
CA LEU A 103 4.52 18.08 23.04
C LEU A 103 4.36 19.48 23.66
N ASN A 104 5.40 20.31 23.65
CA ASN A 104 5.32 21.69 24.11
C ASN A 104 5.03 22.68 22.97
N ASP A 105 4.94 22.20 21.73
CA ASP A 105 4.68 23.02 20.56
C ASP A 105 3.16 23.23 20.35
N PRO A 106 2.65 24.47 20.45
CA PRO A 106 1.24 24.77 20.23
C PRO A 106 0.73 24.41 18.83
N ASP A 107 1.59 24.49 17.80
CA ASP A 107 1.21 24.22 16.41
C ASP A 107 0.94 22.73 16.20
N VAL A 108 1.71 21.88 16.90
CA VAL A 108 1.48 20.44 16.93
C VAL A 108 0.13 20.12 17.57
N TRP A 109 -0.22 20.77 18.68
CA TRP A 109 -1.54 20.60 19.31
C TRP A 109 -2.68 21.09 18.44
N SER A 110 -2.51 22.22 17.73
CA SER A 110 -3.50 22.71 16.76
C SER A 110 -3.73 21.68 15.66
N THR A 111 -2.67 21.08 15.15
CA THR A 111 -2.75 20.05 14.11
C THR A 111 -3.42 18.77 14.62
N ILE A 112 -3.11 18.35 15.86
CA ILE A 112 -3.77 17.19 16.48
C ILE A 112 -5.26 17.46 16.68
N ALA A 113 -5.62 18.63 17.20
CA ALA A 113 -7.00 19.02 17.43
C ALA A 113 -7.80 19.03 16.11
N GLN A 114 -7.23 19.59 15.04
CA GLN A 114 -7.86 19.60 13.72
C GLN A 114 -8.13 18.17 13.21
N ASN A 115 -7.15 17.27 13.34
CA ASN A 115 -7.29 15.87 12.92
C ASN A 115 -8.27 15.04 13.76
N ILE A 116 -8.62 15.51 14.97
CA ILE A 116 -9.65 14.89 15.82
C ILE A 116 -11.04 15.39 15.43
N ILE A 117 -11.17 16.68 15.09
CA ILE A 117 -12.43 17.32 14.72
C ILE A 117 -12.88 16.92 13.30
N ASP A 118 -11.93 16.74 12.38
CA ASP A 118 -12.21 16.37 10.98
C ASP A 118 -12.47 14.86 10.77
N LYS A 119 -12.69 14.11 11.86
CA LYS A 119 -13.10 12.69 11.85
C LYS A 119 -14.55 12.52 12.27
#